data_AF-A0A8H4BGZ5-F1
#
_entry.id   AF-A0A8H4BGZ5-F1
#
_cell.length_a   1.000
_cell.length_b   1.000
_cell.length_c   1.000
_cell.angle_alpha   90.00
_cell.angle_beta   90.00
_cell.angle_gamma   90.00
#
_symmetry.space_group_name_H-M   'P 1'
#
loop_
_entity.id
_entity.type
_entity.pdbx_description
1 polymer ?
#
loop_
_entity_poly.entity_id
_entity_poly.type
_entity_poly.pdbx_seq_one_letter_code
_entity_poly.pdbx_strand_id
1 'polypeptide(L)'
;MLLAKNPVNLQTVKICQDGCRPLTGAGSQCIDGNKKYDGGETGENQKQDQREIRMLSLGETMARMVANEETLDLLQYPSKFQHKQKVYKDFFSGSVYQDLSKSDLCKNADLNIFYGLYIDSYVNTSVSKNTHFTVIHCLVFNFEPSLRRRIPKQ
;
A
#
# COMPACT_ATOMS: atom_id res chain seq x y z
N MET A 1 2.31 -2.19 -20.44
CA MET A 1 1.58 -1.03 -20.99
C MET A 1 0.61 -0.40 -20.00
N LEU A 2 0.05 -1.13 -19.03
CA LEU A 2 -0.84 -0.60 -17.97
C LEU A 2 -0.24 0.55 -17.13
N LEU A 3 1.04 0.46 -16.75
CA LEU A 3 1.73 1.52 -15.98
C LEU A 3 2.05 2.79 -16.79
N ALA A 4 2.10 2.70 -18.12
CA ALA A 4 2.44 3.85 -18.97
C ALA A 4 1.26 4.80 -19.19
N LYS A 5 0.02 4.29 -19.07
CA LYS A 5 -1.22 5.09 -19.23
C LYS A 5 -1.77 5.64 -17.91
N ASN A 6 -1.30 5.14 -16.77
CA ASN A 6 -1.72 5.59 -15.43
C ASN A 6 -0.47 5.81 -14.56
N PRO A 7 0.18 6.99 -14.68
CA PRO A 7 1.40 7.27 -13.93
C PRO A 7 1.11 7.23 -12.43
N VAL A 8 1.99 6.54 -11.71
CA VAL A 8 1.97 6.44 -10.25
C VAL A 8 2.23 7.84 -9.69
N ASN A 9 1.21 8.43 -9.05
CA ASN A 9 1.35 9.73 -8.42
C ASN A 9 1.97 9.55 -7.02
N LEU A 10 3.22 9.99 -6.87
CA LEU A 10 3.95 9.92 -5.62
C LEU A 10 3.90 11.28 -4.94
N GLN A 11 3.32 11.32 -3.76
CA GLN A 11 3.22 12.54 -2.96
C GLN A 11 4.42 12.60 -2.03
N THR A 12 5.11 13.73 -2.00
CA THR A 12 6.18 13.97 -1.02
C THR A 12 5.54 14.42 0.28
N VAL A 13 5.82 13.70 1.36
CA VAL A 13 5.30 13.98 2.70
C VAL A 13 6.47 14.14 3.66
N LYS A 14 6.40 15.19 4.49
CA LYS A 14 7.35 15.39 5.58
C LYS A 14 6.96 14.50 6.75
N ILE A 15 7.93 13.82 7.32
CA ILE A 15 7.77 12.98 8.52
C ILE A 15 8.84 13.37 9.54
N CYS A 16 8.62 12.98 10.78
CA CYS A 16 9.66 13.08 11.81
C CYS A 16 10.87 12.21 11.45
N GLN A 17 12.06 12.58 11.94
CA GLN A 17 13.31 11.84 11.73
C GLN A 17 13.15 10.33 11.95
N ASP A 18 12.48 9.95 13.05
CA ASP A 18 12.26 8.56 13.45
C ASP A 18 11.15 7.85 12.65
N GLY A 19 10.44 8.57 11.78
CA GLY A 19 9.37 8.03 10.95
C GLY A 19 8.07 7.68 11.66
N CYS A 20 7.87 8.19 12.88
CA CYS A 20 6.69 7.89 13.69
C CYS A 20 5.37 8.45 13.12
N ARG A 21 5.40 9.59 12.40
CA ARG A 21 4.18 10.26 11.91
C ARG A 21 4.43 11.18 10.70
N PRO A 22 3.49 11.25 9.74
CA PRO A 22 3.43 12.29 8.73
C PRO A 22 2.94 13.65 9.26
N LEU A 23 3.59 14.71 8.79
CA LEU A 23 3.35 16.11 9.12
C LEU A 23 2.44 16.73 8.04
N THR A 24 1.16 16.34 8.07
CA THR A 24 0.14 16.84 7.14
C THR A 24 -0.74 17.87 7.84
N GLY A 25 -0.47 19.16 7.61
CA GLY A 25 -1.33 20.27 8.07
C GLY A 25 -0.59 21.37 8.83
N ALA A 26 -1.22 22.56 8.87
CA ALA A 26 -0.71 23.71 9.62
C ALA A 26 -0.64 23.39 11.11
N GLY A 27 0.52 23.58 11.73
CA GLY A 27 0.75 23.28 13.15
C GLY A 27 1.13 21.83 13.46
N SER A 28 1.28 20.95 12.45
CA SER A 28 1.83 19.61 12.68
C SER A 28 3.31 19.70 13.06
N GLN A 29 3.65 19.16 14.24
CA GLN A 29 5.02 19.11 14.76
C GLN A 29 5.33 17.70 15.26
N CYS A 30 6.61 17.35 15.27
CA CYS A 30 7.07 16.14 15.90
C CYS A 30 7.04 16.33 17.42
N ILE A 31 6.33 15.43 18.11
CA ILE A 31 6.24 15.44 19.57
C ILE A 31 7.27 14.46 20.08
N ASP A 32 8.22 14.96 20.87
CA ASP A 32 9.18 14.11 21.56
C ASP A 32 8.51 13.47 22.79
N GLY A 33 8.17 12.20 22.69
CA GLY A 33 7.53 11.43 23.77
C GLY A 33 8.42 11.21 24.99
N ASN A 34 9.72 11.55 24.93
CA ASN A 34 10.66 11.42 26.04
C ASN A 34 10.84 12.69 26.86
N LYS A 35 10.28 13.84 26.44
CA LYS A 35 10.27 15.05 27.27
C LYS A 35 9.10 14.99 28.25
N LYS A 36 9.40 14.64 29.50
CA LYS A 36 8.53 14.99 30.63
C LYS A 36 8.31 16.50 30.56
N TYR A 37 7.06 16.94 30.46
CA TYR A 37 6.69 18.33 30.62
C TYR A 37 6.95 18.72 32.09
N ASP A 38 8.19 19.07 32.40
CA ASP A 38 8.49 19.86 33.60
C ASP A 38 8.08 21.29 33.27
N GLY A 39 7.08 21.79 33.98
CA GLY A 39 6.40 23.06 33.74
C GLY A 39 7.28 24.29 33.94
N GLY A 40 8.24 24.49 33.06
CA GLY A 40 9.08 25.68 32.96
C GLY A 40 8.90 26.33 31.60
N GLU A 41 8.38 27.56 31.59
CA GLU A 41 8.49 28.45 30.45
C GLU A 41 9.97 28.73 30.19
N THR A 42 10.52 28.25 29.07
CA THR A 42 11.60 28.92 28.32
C THR A 42 11.99 28.17 27.05
N GLY A 43 12.20 28.95 25.99
CA GLY A 43 13.31 28.73 25.07
C GLY A 43 13.04 27.77 23.92
N GLU A 44 12.72 28.37 22.77
CA GLU A 44 12.92 27.85 21.42
C GLU A 44 12.27 26.49 21.12
N ASN A 45 11.24 26.52 20.27
CA ASN A 45 10.76 25.37 19.51
C ASN A 45 11.95 24.65 18.87
N GLN A 46 12.53 23.65 19.55
CA GLN A 46 13.48 22.72 18.96
C GLN A 46 12.70 21.96 17.91
N LYS A 47 12.69 22.51 16.69
CA LYS A 47 12.18 21.85 15.48
C LYS A 47 12.99 20.58 15.33
N GLN A 48 12.42 19.47 15.79
CA GLN A 48 12.99 18.15 15.57
C GLN A 48 13.21 17.98 14.06
N ASP A 49 14.34 17.38 13.69
CA ASP A 49 14.71 17.20 12.29
C ASP A 49 13.60 16.46 11.54
N GLN A 50 13.28 16.98 10.35
CA GLN A 50 12.27 16.46 9.46
C GLN A 50 12.94 15.80 8.27
N ARG A 51 12.40 14.68 7.82
CA ARG A 51 12.80 14.07 6.54
C ARG A 51 11.61 13.95 5.62
N GLU A 52 11.89 13.96 4.32
CA GLU A 52 10.88 13.78 3.29
C GLU A 52 10.84 12.31 2.85
N ILE A 53 9.62 11.78 2.71
CA ILE A 53 9.38 10.48 2.10
C ILE A 53 8.44 10.63 0.93
N ARG A 54 8.56 9.71 -0.03
CA ARG A 54 7.60 9.58 -1.13
C ARG A 54 6.56 8.56 -0.72
N MET A 55 5.31 8.99 -0.68
CA MET A 55 4.16 8.15 -0.37
C MET A 55 3.34 7.89 -1.63
N LEU A 56 2.81 6.67 -1.72
CA LEU A 56 1.82 6.30 -2.72
C LEU A 56 0.46 6.15 -2.05
N SER A 57 -0.53 6.90 -2.52
CA SER A 57 -1.92 6.69 -2.10
C SER A 57 -2.51 5.47 -2.81
N LEU A 58 -2.81 4.42 -2.03
CA LEU A 58 -3.50 3.24 -2.55
C LEU A 58 -4.91 3.59 -3.05
N GLY A 59 -5.63 4.48 -2.36
CA GLY A 59 -6.96 4.94 -2.76
C GLY A 59 -6.94 5.74 -4.06
N GLU A 60 -5.97 6.65 -4.23
CA GLU A 60 -5.82 7.39 -5.50
C GLU A 60 -5.47 6.46 -6.65
N THR A 61 -4.57 5.50 -6.40
CA THR A 61 -4.21 4.47 -7.38
C THR A 61 -5.43 3.64 -7.79
N MET A 62 -6.27 3.24 -6.82
CA MET A 62 -7.53 2.54 -7.08
C MET A 62 -8.48 3.38 -7.92
N ALA A 63 -8.73 4.63 -7.51
CA ALA A 63 -9.63 5.52 -8.24
C ALA A 63 -9.22 5.68 -9.70
N ARG A 64 -7.91 5.80 -9.97
CA ARG A 64 -7.36 5.85 -11.34
C ARG A 64 -7.54 4.55 -12.11
N MET A 65 -7.44 3.38 -11.47
CA MET A 65 -7.70 2.09 -12.11
C MET A 65 -9.19 1.89 -12.40
N VAL A 66 -10.09 2.34 -11.53
CA VAL A 66 -11.53 2.23 -11.78
C VAL A 66 -11.99 3.23 -12.84
N ALA A 67 -11.40 4.42 -12.88
CA ALA A 67 -11.73 5.46 -13.86
C ALA A 67 -11.20 5.16 -15.28
N ASN A 68 -10.30 4.19 -15.44
CA ASN A 68 -9.80 3.78 -16.74
C ASN A 68 -10.48 2.48 -17.18
N GLU A 69 -11.14 2.52 -18.34
CA GLU A 69 -11.96 1.42 -18.85
C GLU A 69 -11.17 0.11 -19.07
N GLU A 70 -9.92 0.21 -19.55
CA GLU A 70 -9.05 -0.97 -19.79
C GLU A 70 -8.71 -1.66 -18.47
N THR A 71 -8.37 -0.90 -17.43
CA THR A 71 -8.14 -1.47 -16.10
C THR A 71 -9.42 -1.92 -15.42
N LEU A 72 -10.55 -1.24 -15.64
CA LEU A 72 -11.84 -1.62 -15.09
C LEU A 72 -12.30 -2.98 -15.61
N ASP A 73 -12.18 -3.21 -16.92
CA ASP A 73 -12.49 -4.51 -17.55
C ASP A 73 -11.63 -5.64 -16.93
N LEU A 74 -10.34 -5.38 -16.74
CA LEU A 74 -9.43 -6.31 -16.06
C LEU A 74 -9.77 -6.56 -14.58
N LEU A 75 -10.39 -5.59 -13.89
CA LEU A 75 -10.86 -5.75 -12.51
C LEU A 75 -12.18 -6.52 -12.42
N GLN A 76 -12.95 -6.56 -13.51
CA GLN A 76 -14.17 -7.35 -13.69
C GLN A 76 -13.91 -8.81 -14.12
N TYR A 77 -12.72 -9.31 -13.80
CA TYR A 77 -12.31 -10.69 -14.03
C TYR A 77 -13.14 -11.82 -13.33
N PRO A 78 -14.03 -11.63 -12.31
CA PRO A 78 -14.52 -12.79 -11.53
C PRO A 78 -15.52 -13.70 -12.20
N SER A 79 -15.86 -13.56 -13.48
CA SER A 79 -16.90 -14.45 -14.04
C SER A 79 -16.39 -15.86 -14.40
N LYS A 80 -15.08 -16.08 -14.64
CA LYS A 80 -14.61 -17.35 -15.31
C LYS A 80 -13.38 -18.05 -14.72
N PHE A 81 -12.70 -17.50 -13.72
CA PHE A 81 -11.52 -18.17 -13.16
C PHE A 81 -11.89 -19.50 -12.51
N GLN A 82 -11.19 -20.59 -12.83
CA GLN A 82 -11.31 -21.90 -12.17
C GLN A 82 -9.93 -22.39 -11.74
N HIS A 83 -9.75 -22.59 -10.44
CA HIS A 83 -8.51 -23.14 -9.90
C HIS A 83 -8.36 -24.61 -10.30
N LYS A 84 -7.21 -24.99 -10.87
CA LYS A 84 -6.92 -26.38 -11.27
C LYS A 84 -6.83 -27.29 -10.04
N GLN A 85 -7.48 -28.46 -10.08
CA GLN A 85 -7.31 -29.46 -9.02
C GLN A 85 -5.85 -29.92 -8.93
N LYS A 86 -5.38 -30.18 -7.70
CA LYS A 86 -3.99 -30.61 -7.37
C LYS A 86 -2.88 -29.58 -7.55
N VAL A 87 -3.21 -28.32 -7.87
CA VAL A 87 -2.25 -27.21 -7.76
C VAL A 87 -2.29 -26.63 -6.35
N TYR A 88 -1.14 -26.22 -5.81
CA TYR A 88 -1.07 -25.57 -4.50
C TYR A 88 -1.92 -24.29 -4.49
N LYS A 89 -2.83 -24.20 -3.52
CA LYS A 89 -3.65 -23.00 -3.30
C LYS A 89 -2.87 -22.04 -2.42
N ASP A 90 -2.47 -20.92 -2.98
CA ASP A 90 -1.92 -19.79 -2.24
C ASP A 90 -2.64 -18.49 -2.57
N PHE A 91 -2.23 -17.41 -1.93
CA PHE A 91 -2.80 -16.08 -2.17
C PHE A 91 -2.58 -15.57 -3.62
N PHE A 92 -1.59 -16.11 -4.33
CA PHE A 92 -1.29 -15.78 -5.73
C PHE A 92 -2.08 -16.63 -6.73
N SER A 93 -2.67 -17.75 -6.27
CA SER A 93 -3.40 -18.71 -7.09
C SER A 93 -4.77 -18.20 -7.56
N GLY A 94 -5.26 -17.08 -7.02
CA GLY A 94 -6.58 -16.55 -7.32
C GLY A 94 -7.74 -17.25 -6.59
N SER A 95 -7.47 -18.33 -5.83
CA SER A 95 -8.50 -18.98 -4.99
C SER A 95 -9.06 -18.05 -3.92
N VAL A 96 -8.20 -17.26 -3.27
CA VAL A 96 -8.60 -16.24 -2.28
C VAL A 96 -9.61 -15.25 -2.84
N TYR A 97 -9.45 -14.85 -4.11
CA TYR A 97 -10.43 -13.99 -4.77
C TYR A 97 -11.80 -14.66 -4.93
N GLN A 98 -11.82 -15.94 -5.31
CA GLN A 98 -13.07 -16.69 -5.47
C GLN A 98 -13.83 -16.85 -4.16
N ASP A 99 -13.10 -17.09 -3.07
CA ASP A 99 -13.71 -17.25 -1.76
C ASP A 99 -14.29 -15.92 -1.27
N LEU A 100 -13.56 -14.82 -1.48
CA LEU A 100 -14.00 -13.48 -1.14
C LEU A 100 -15.18 -13.00 -2.01
N SER A 101 -15.16 -13.27 -3.32
CA SER A 101 -16.21 -12.83 -4.25
C SER A 101 -17.55 -13.53 -4.04
N LYS A 102 -17.53 -14.73 -3.43
CA LYS A 102 -18.73 -15.48 -3.03
C LYS A 102 -19.23 -15.13 -1.63
N SER A 103 -18.49 -14.30 -0.89
CA SER A 103 -18.87 -13.94 0.47
C SER A 103 -20.10 -13.02 0.50
N ASP A 104 -20.86 -13.12 1.58
CA ASP A 104 -22.07 -12.32 1.79
C ASP A 104 -21.78 -10.82 1.88
N LEU A 105 -20.54 -10.44 2.20
CA LEU A 105 -20.05 -9.07 2.26
C LEU A 105 -20.16 -8.33 0.91
N CYS A 106 -20.24 -9.10 -0.19
CA CYS A 106 -20.13 -8.57 -1.55
C CYS A 106 -21.45 -8.54 -2.32
N LYS A 107 -22.54 -9.04 -1.72
CA LYS A 107 -23.84 -9.26 -2.41
C LYS A 107 -24.51 -7.99 -2.94
N ASN A 108 -24.22 -6.83 -2.36
CA ASN A 108 -24.91 -5.58 -2.66
C ASN A 108 -24.03 -4.54 -3.38
N ALA A 109 -22.83 -4.92 -3.83
CA ALA A 109 -21.91 -4.01 -4.51
C ALA A 109 -21.76 -4.37 -5.99
N ASP A 110 -21.85 -3.36 -6.86
CA ASP A 110 -21.69 -3.53 -8.32
C ASP A 110 -20.27 -3.99 -8.70
N LEU A 111 -19.28 -3.58 -7.91
CA LEU A 111 -17.89 -3.99 -8.06
C LEU A 111 -17.24 -4.16 -6.68
N ASN A 112 -16.71 -5.36 -6.43
CA ASN A 112 -15.94 -5.66 -5.24
C ASN A 112 -14.46 -5.74 -5.60
N ILE A 113 -13.63 -4.89 -5.00
CA ILE A 113 -12.18 -4.89 -5.22
C ILE A 113 -11.46 -5.31 -3.94
N PHE A 114 -10.60 -6.33 -4.03
CA PHE A 114 -9.89 -6.86 -2.87
C PHE A 114 -8.38 -6.67 -2.98
N TYR A 115 -7.79 -6.27 -1.85
CA TYR A 115 -6.36 -6.06 -1.69
C TYR A 115 -5.78 -7.01 -0.65
N GLY A 116 -4.64 -7.61 -0.97
CA GLY A 116 -3.77 -8.25 0.00
C GLY A 116 -2.56 -7.37 0.26
N LEU A 117 -2.33 -7.00 1.52
CA LEU A 117 -1.11 -6.33 1.98
C LEU A 117 -0.24 -7.35 2.71
N TYR A 118 0.97 -7.58 2.23
CA TYR A 118 1.91 -8.51 2.81
C TYR A 118 3.16 -7.76 3.23
N ILE A 119 3.60 -7.97 4.46
CA ILE A 119 4.89 -7.47 4.92
C ILE A 119 5.92 -8.54 4.58
N ASP A 120 6.95 -8.16 3.81
CA ASP A 120 8.14 -8.99 3.70
C ASP A 120 9.00 -8.72 4.94
N SER A 121 9.11 -9.73 5.80
CA SER A 121 9.83 -9.68 7.07
C SER A 121 11.36 -9.68 6.89
N TYR A 122 11.88 -9.58 5.66
CA TYR A 122 13.31 -9.58 5.41
C TYR A 122 13.97 -8.28 5.91
N VAL A 123 14.35 -8.29 7.18
CA VAL A 123 15.15 -7.21 7.79
C VAL A 123 16.58 -7.41 7.33
N ASN A 124 17.05 -6.57 6.41
CA ASN A 124 18.47 -6.53 6.10
C ASN A 124 19.23 -6.11 7.36
N THR A 125 20.00 -7.03 7.96
CA THR A 125 20.74 -6.78 9.20
C THR A 125 21.99 -5.91 8.98
N SER A 126 22.34 -5.62 7.72
CA SER A 126 23.52 -4.82 7.36
C SER A 126 23.23 -3.32 7.19
N VAL A 127 21.98 -2.86 7.28
CA VAL A 127 21.65 -1.43 7.28
C VAL A 127 21.80 -0.85 8.68
N SER A 128 22.30 0.39 8.76
CA SER A 128 22.43 1.12 10.02
C SER A 128 21.10 1.12 10.79
N LYS A 129 21.16 1.13 12.14
CA LYS A 129 20.01 1.05 13.06
C LYS A 129 18.84 2.02 12.74
N ASN A 130 19.09 3.06 11.93
CA ASN A 130 18.12 4.10 11.60
C ASN A 130 17.52 3.96 10.17
N THR A 131 17.81 2.86 9.46
CA THR A 131 17.37 2.62 8.07
C THR A 131 16.77 1.23 7.89
N HIS A 132 15.89 0.84 8.81
CA HIS A 132 15.03 -0.33 8.62
C HIS A 132 13.89 0.03 7.66
N PHE A 133 13.96 -0.46 6.43
CA PHE A 133 12.86 -0.38 5.49
C PHE A 133 12.05 -1.68 5.56
N THR A 134 10.74 -1.55 5.70
CA THR A 134 9.81 -2.66 5.56
C THR A 134 9.23 -2.63 4.15
N VAL A 135 9.36 -3.73 3.42
CA VAL A 135 8.70 -3.87 2.12
C VAL A 135 7.29 -4.38 2.35
N ILE A 136 6.30 -3.66 1.81
CA ILE A 136 4.91 -4.08 1.80
C ILE A 136 4.53 -4.42 0.36
N HIS A 137 4.25 -5.68 0.09
CA HIS A 137 3.66 -6.11 -1.18
C HIS A 137 2.16 -5.84 -1.16
N CYS A 138 1.70 -5.07 -2.14
CA CYS A 138 0.29 -4.79 -2.36
C CYS A 138 -0.19 -5.54 -3.59
N LEU A 139 -1.12 -6.48 -3.41
CA LEU A 139 -1.71 -7.28 -4.49
C LEU A 139 -3.19 -6.98 -4.65
N VAL A 140 -3.60 -6.67 -5.88
CA VAL A 140 -5.01 -6.58 -6.25
C VAL A 140 -5.50 -7.95 -6.71
N PHE A 141 -6.38 -8.57 -5.94
CA PHE A 141 -6.85 -9.93 -6.22
C PHE A 141 -7.83 -10.01 -7.39
N ASN A 142 -8.37 -8.88 -7.83
CA ASN A 142 -9.26 -8.83 -8.99
C ASN A 142 -8.54 -9.18 -10.27
N PHE A 143 -7.24 -8.86 -10.40
CA PHE A 143 -6.51 -9.23 -11.61
C PHE A 143 -6.29 -10.73 -11.70
N GLU A 144 -6.25 -11.26 -12.92
CA GLU A 144 -5.84 -12.63 -13.16
C GLU A 144 -4.46 -12.93 -12.53
N PRO A 145 -4.26 -14.09 -11.87
CA PRO A 145 -2.96 -14.51 -11.35
C PRO A 145 -1.75 -14.34 -12.30
N SER A 146 -1.95 -14.54 -13.61
CA SER A 146 -0.91 -14.39 -14.64
C SER A 146 -0.49 -12.92 -14.85
N LEU A 147 -1.39 -11.98 -14.63
CA LEU A 147 -1.14 -10.53 -14.75
C LEU A 147 -0.47 -9.96 -13.49
N ARG A 148 -0.71 -10.56 -12.31
CA ARG A 148 -0.10 -10.13 -11.04
C ARG A 148 1.42 -10.32 -10.99
N ARG A 149 1.95 -11.26 -11.79
CA ARG A 149 3.36 -11.68 -11.76
C ARG A 149 4.19 -11.15 -12.93
N ARG A 150 3.68 -10.20 -13.72
CA ARG A 150 4.49 -9.58 -14.78
C ARG A 150 5.59 -8.71 -14.16
N ILE A 151 6.73 -9.35 -13.89
CA ILE A 151 8.02 -8.68 -13.67
C ILE A 151 8.36 -7.99 -15.01
N PRO A 152 8.63 -6.68 -15.03
CA PRO A 152 9.19 -6.04 -16.20
C PRO A 152 10.47 -6.80 -16.55
N LYS A 153 10.60 -7.30 -17.79
CA LYS A 153 11.92 -7.75 -18.26
C LYS A 153 12.84 -6.53 -18.16
N GLN A 154 13.84 -6.62 -17.30
CA GLN A 154 14.98 -5.70 -17.29
C GLN A 154 15.74 -5.84 -18.60
#